data_AF-A0A949TG98-F1
#
_entry.id   AF-A0A949TG98-F1
#
_cell.length_a   1.000
_cell.length_b   1.000
_cell.length_c   1.000
_cell.angle_alpha   90.00
_cell.angle_beta   90.00
_cell.angle_gamma   90.00
#
_symmetry.space_group_name_H-M   'P 1'
#
loop_
_entity.id
_entity.type
_entity.pdbx_description
1 polymer ?
#
loop_
_entity_poly.entity_id
_entity_poly.type
_entity_poly.pdbx_seq_one_letter_code
_entity_poly.pdbx_strand_id
1 'polypeptide(L)' 'MTDSYTFTPESSAMLLIDHQVGTMQLIKTIPLEVVKRNTLALAKTAKILGMPIVLTSSQEENVQGPLMKVL' A
#
# COMPACT_ATOMS: atom_id res chain seq x y z
N MET A 1 -7.32 -10.81 -30.50
CA MET A 1 -8.34 -10.41 -29.52
C MET A 1 -7.60 -10.06 -28.25
N THR A 2 -7.33 -8.76 -28.01
CA THR A 2 -6.81 -8.31 -26.72
C THR A 2 -8.01 -7.75 -25.98
N ASP A 3 -8.72 -8.60 -25.24
CA ASP A 3 -9.76 -8.12 -24.35
C ASP A 3 -9.08 -7.23 -23.31
N SER A 4 -9.33 -5.92 -23.41
CA SER A 4 -8.82 -4.94 -22.45
C SER A 4 -9.61 -5.12 -21.17
N TYR A 5 -9.03 -5.81 -20.19
CA TYR A 5 -9.63 -5.95 -18.88
C TYR A 5 -9.49 -4.61 -18.14
N THR A 6 -10.60 -3.90 -17.95
CA THR A 6 -10.63 -2.67 -17.16
C THR A 6 -10.85 -3.03 -15.70
N PHE A 7 -9.95 -2.61 -14.82
CA PHE A 7 -10.13 -2.80 -13.38
C PHE A 7 -11.23 -1.89 -12.85
N THR A 8 -12.25 -2.49 -12.25
CA THR A 8 -13.31 -1.79 -11.53
C THR A 8 -13.15 -2.00 -10.03
N PRO A 9 -13.65 -1.09 -9.17
CA PRO A 9 -13.65 -1.31 -7.72
C PRO A 9 -14.30 -2.63 -7.30
N GLU A 10 -15.36 -3.04 -7.99
CA GLU A 10 -16.16 -4.24 -7.70
C GLU A 10 -15.40 -5.53 -8.05
N SER A 11 -14.46 -5.45 -9.00
CA SER A 11 -13.68 -6.60 -9.49
C SER A 11 -12.23 -6.61 -9.01
N SER A 12 -11.88 -5.75 -8.03
CA SER A 12 -10.50 -5.52 -7.62
C SER A 12 -10.36 -5.40 -6.10
N ALA A 13 -9.16 -5.67 -5.58
CA ALA A 13 -8.80 -5.46 -4.18
C ALA A 13 -7.47 -4.71 -4.09
N MET A 14 -7.26 -3.99 -2.98
CA MET A 14 -6.00 -3.31 -2.68
C MET A 14 -5.18 -4.14 -1.70
N LEU A 15 -3.95 -4.50 -2.08
CA LEU A 15 -3.00 -5.19 -1.23
C LEU A 15 -1.78 -4.29 -0.98
N LEU A 16 -1.56 -3.88 0.26
CA LEU A 16 -0.40 -3.06 0.66
C LEU A 16 0.54 -3.90 1.52
N ILE A 17 1.71 -4.20 0.94
CA ILE A 17 2.70 -5.12 1.53
C ILE A 17 3.80 -4.33 2.20
N ASP A 18 4.05 -4.60 3.48
CA ASP A 18 5.26 -4.24 4.24
C ASP A 18 5.64 -2.75 4.17
N HIS A 19 4.62 -1.88 4.16
CA HIS A 19 4.80 -0.43 4.26
C HIS A 19 5.11 -0.02 5.71
N GLN A 20 6.17 -0.60 6.26
CA GLN A 20 6.59 -0.44 7.65
C GLN A 20 7.65 0.65 7.78
N VAL A 21 7.67 1.32 8.93
CA VAL A 21 8.48 2.52 9.18
C VAL A 21 9.98 2.27 8.97
N GLY A 22 10.48 1.10 9.35
CA GLY A 22 11.87 0.68 9.14
C GLY A 22 12.12 0.16 7.73
N THR A 23 11.27 -0.75 7.23
CA THR A 23 11.41 -1.34 5.88
C THR A 23 11.50 -0.29 4.78
N MET A 24 10.65 0.74 4.86
CA MET A 24 10.62 1.80 3.84
C MET A 24 11.89 2.66 3.80
N GLN A 25 12.73 2.68 4.85
CA GLN A 25 14.00 3.41 4.84
C GLN A 25 15.05 2.79 3.90
N LEU A 26 14.82 1.54 3.49
CA LEU A 26 15.66 0.83 2.52
C LEU A 26 15.41 1.32 1.08
N ILE A 27 14.32 2.02 0.81
CA ILE A 27 14.00 2.56 -0.52
C ILE A 27 15.01 3.66 -0.89
N LYS A 28 15.69 3.51 -2.03
CA LYS A 28 16.68 4.48 -2.55
C LYS A 28 16.29 5.14 -3.86
N THR A 29 15.24 4.65 -4.52
CA THR A 29 14.83 5.10 -5.86
C THR A 29 13.80 6.22 -5.83
N ILE A 30 13.03 6.34 -4.75
CA ILE A 30 11.95 7.32 -4.58
C ILE A 30 12.11 7.95 -3.20
N PRO A 31 11.93 9.29 -3.05
CA PRO A 31 11.96 9.92 -1.73
C PRO A 31 10.91 9.31 -0.79
N LEU A 32 11.31 9.03 0.46
CA LEU A 32 10.46 8.36 1.44
C LEU A 32 9.10 9.05 1.64
N GLU A 33 9.07 10.38 1.64
CA GLU A 33 7.84 11.16 1.77
C GLU A 33 6.89 10.97 0.57
N VAL A 34 7.43 10.77 -0.63
CA VAL A 34 6.61 10.46 -1.82
C VAL A 34 6.00 9.07 -1.70
N VAL A 35 6.77 8.09 -1.23
CA VAL A 35 6.25 6.73 -0.99
C VAL A 35 5.09 6.79 0.02
N LYS A 36 5.30 7.43 1.18
CA LYS A 36 4.26 7.58 2.20
C LYS A 36 3.00 8.24 1.67
N ARG A 37 3.14 9.36 0.93
CA ARG A 37 2.01 10.08 0.34
C ARG A 37 1.23 9.21 -0.65
N ASN A 38 1.94 8.47 -1.50
CA ASN A 38 1.32 7.61 -2.51
C ASN A 38 0.60 6.43 -1.88
N THR A 39 1.21 5.78 -0.88
CA THR A 39 0.56 4.71 -0.10
C THR A 39 -0.72 5.20 0.56
N LEU A 40 -0.69 6.38 1.18
CA LEU A 40 -1.87 6.96 1.81
C LEU A 40 -2.95 7.31 0.78
N ALA A 41 -2.58 7.83 -0.39
CA ALA A 41 -3.51 8.11 -1.48
C ALA A 41 -4.18 6.82 -1.97
N LEU A 42 -3.41 5.75 -2.22
CA LEU A 42 -3.94 4.45 -2.64
C LEU A 42 -4.89 3.85 -1.60
N ALA A 43 -4.51 3.84 -0.33
CA ALA A 43 -5.34 3.33 0.77
C ALA A 43 -6.66 4.11 0.91
N LYS A 44 -6.59 5.45 0.85
CA LYS A 44 -7.79 6.30 0.92
C LYS A 44 -8.69 6.12 -0.30
N THR A 45 -8.12 6.03 -1.50
CA THR A 45 -8.89 5.77 -2.72
C THR A 45 -9.61 4.43 -2.64
N ALA A 46 -8.93 3.35 -2.25
CA ALA A 46 -9.56 2.05 -2.08
C ALA A 46 -10.70 2.10 -1.04
N LYS A 47 -10.49 2.82 0.06
CA LYS A 47 -11.52 3.00 1.11
C LYS A 47 -12.72 3.79 0.60
N ILE A 48 -12.51 4.87 -0.16
CA ILE A 48 -13.58 5.69 -0.75
C ILE A 48 -14.38 4.89 -1.76
N LEU A 49 -13.71 4.05 -2.57
CA LEU A 49 -14.32 3.20 -3.59
C LEU A 49 -14.96 1.93 -3.02
N GLY A 50 -14.89 1.70 -1.70
CA GLY A 50 -15.45 0.50 -1.07
C GLY A 50 -14.71 -0.80 -1.42
N MET A 51 -13.46 -0.71 -1.90
CA MET A 51 -12.67 -1.88 -2.26
C MET A 51 -12.21 -2.64 -1.01
N PRO A 52 -12.11 -3.98 -1.06
CA PRO A 52 -11.41 -4.74 -0.04
C PRO A 52 -9.95 -4.29 0.07
N ILE A 53 -9.48 -4.02 1.30
CA ILE A 53 -8.10 -3.65 1.58
C ILE A 53 -7.47 -4.70 2.48
N VAL A 54 -6.34 -5.26 2.04
CA VAL A 54 -5.50 -6.17 2.83
C VAL A 54 -4.18 -5.48 3.10
N LEU A 55 -3.80 -5.41 4.37
CA LEU A 55 -2.52 -4.90 4.82
C LEU A 55 -1.69 -6.08 5.34
N THR A 56 -0.42 -6.15 4.96
CA THR A 56 0.50 -7.16 5.48
C THR A 56 1.74 -6.51 6.05
N SER A 57 2.36 -7.20 7.00
CA SER A 57 3.59 -6.78 7.66
C SER A 57 4.49 -7.98 7.88
N SER A 58 5.80 -7.73 7.95
CA SER A 58 6.81 -8.74 8.25
C SER A 58 7.67 -8.31 9.43
N GLN A 59 7.76 -9.16 10.46
CA GLN A 59 8.64 -8.97 11.62
C GLN A 59 8.53 -7.59 12.28
N GLU A 60 7.31 -7.14 12.60
CA GLU A 60 7.05 -5.77 13.07
C GLU A 60 7.81 -5.37 14.35
N GLU A 61 8.18 -6.35 15.18
CA GLU A 61 8.92 -6.14 16.42
C GLU A 61 10.44 -5.98 16.22
N ASN A 62 10.93 -6.19 14.98
CA ASN A 62 12.33 -6.08 14.61
C ASN A 62 12.63 -4.74 13.90
N VAL A 63 13.77 -4.67 13.19
CA VAL A 63 14.24 -3.46 12.49
C VAL A 63 13.26 -2.94 11.41
N GLN A 64 12.35 -3.78 10.95
CA GLN A 64 11.28 -3.42 10.03
C GLN A 64 10.30 -2.43 10.66
N GLY A 65 10.06 -2.55 11.98
CA GLY A 65 9.14 -1.71 12.74
C GLY A 65 7.66 -1.94 12.40
N PRO A 66 6.75 -1.17 13.02
CA PRO A 66 5.32 -1.30 12.75
C PRO A 66 4.97 -0.81 11.34
N LEU A 67 3.82 -1.24 10.82
CA LEU A 67 3.19 -0.60 9.68
C LEU A 67 3.08 0.93 9.88
N MET A 68 3.31 1.68 8.80
CA MET A 68 3.01 3.10 8.79
C MET A 68 1.51 3.31 9.03
N LYS A 69 1.15 4.38 9.76
CA LYS A 69 -0.27 4.72 9.93
C LYS A 69 -0.86 5.14 8.58
N VAL A 70 -1.79 4.33 8.06
CA VAL A 70 -2.45 4.57 6.76
C VAL A 70 -3.91 5.01 6.85
N LEU A 71 -4.46 5.20 8.05
CA LEU A 71 -5.84 5.65 8.28
C LEU A 71 -5.94 6.53 9.52
#